data_AF-A0A947CWG4-F1
#
_entry.id   AF-A0A947CWG4-F1
#
_cell.length_a   1.000
_cell.length_b   1.000
_cell.length_c   1.000
_cell.angle_alpha   90.00
_cell.angle_beta   90.00
_cell.angle_gamma   90.00
#
_symmetry.space_group_name_H-M   'P 1'
#
loop_
_entity.id
_entity.type
_entity.pdbx_description
1 polymer ?
#
loop_
_entity_poly.entity_id
_entity_poly.type
_entity_poly.pdbx_seq_one_letter_code
_entity_poly.pdbx_strand_id
1 'polypeptide(L)'
;CVGMPDEGEPFKAFRTRLKKGGAWDRERANETLRFLQLPLADFVEPSELIEAIKKCDGDEDRHKVLADRLWHVNPLLFKAVIDLTAERPHTRDEIAGYVGSFAYRGEEISRVQLDSWFQMVLGLQIFRILGIAMTGGPLLAHFSERARLFEIDEFLEDDEDEPLVVLDGPSAIEGADVDMEGSSPSELADSTVPSAPPAPAERAVSYASPLGRGRQVPVSSFATHERFGDDTRKDTAERIGSWWAEQSPETQLASALDFGIDANIWMEGADEALYRLAVAAALAFRLERGKELVVSAYRGLDEAGVLGDLYYGTAPRSLPSGVDSQALMLASLVARRCAESPDLAVELEKQKNARDAFAQLEKALGRGLFLQELFWMMRALGEIGAVRFDDLRQVSALPTRLVRDTLYRLGFLTSPYAHDARGLLEAASAAGEVTDYPAPDVVVEGFALAAGCSYDCPHRRTCDFACRERADAGAT
;
A
#
# COMPACT_ATOMS: atom_id res chain seq x y z
N CYS A 1 30.15 8.88 -2.01
CA CYS A 1 31.19 9.85 -2.40
C CYS A 1 32.60 9.26 -2.59
N VAL A 2 32.94 8.08 -2.06
CA VAL A 2 34.31 7.49 -2.17
C VAL A 2 34.68 7.00 -3.59
N GLY A 3 33.74 6.98 -4.54
CA GLY A 3 33.95 6.46 -5.90
C GLY A 3 33.64 7.44 -7.03
N MET A 4 33.69 8.75 -6.78
CA MET A 4 33.44 9.77 -7.82
C MET A 4 34.40 9.61 -9.01
N PRO A 5 33.95 9.89 -10.24
CA PRO A 5 34.76 9.70 -11.43
C PRO A 5 35.91 10.70 -11.51
N ASP A 6 37.03 10.23 -12.05
CA ASP A 6 38.16 11.08 -12.44
C ASP A 6 37.89 11.70 -13.82
N GLU A 7 38.46 12.87 -14.08
CA GLU A 7 38.34 13.51 -15.39
C GLU A 7 38.94 12.64 -16.50
N GLY A 8 38.15 12.37 -17.54
CA GLY A 8 38.57 11.50 -18.65
C GLY A 8 38.51 10.00 -18.35
N GLU A 9 37.93 9.58 -17.22
CA GLU A 9 37.65 8.17 -16.98
C GLU A 9 36.65 7.63 -18.02
N PRO A 10 36.92 6.51 -18.72
CA PRO A 10 35.93 5.92 -19.61
C PRO A 10 34.64 5.57 -18.87
N PHE A 11 33.48 5.96 -19.40
CA PHE A 11 32.19 5.77 -18.71
C PHE A 11 31.92 4.28 -18.40
N LYS A 12 32.38 3.37 -19.26
CA LYS A 12 32.32 1.91 -19.02
C LYS A 12 33.05 1.49 -17.75
N ALA A 13 34.20 2.09 -17.44
CA ALA A 13 34.96 1.82 -16.23
C ALA A 13 34.23 2.35 -14.99
N PHE A 14 33.76 3.61 -15.07
CA PHE A 14 32.97 4.23 -14.00
C PHE A 14 31.71 3.41 -13.68
N ARG A 15 30.93 3.04 -14.70
CA ARG A 15 29.75 2.18 -14.58
C ARG A 15 30.08 0.83 -13.93
N THR A 16 31.20 0.21 -14.30
CA THR A 16 31.63 -1.07 -13.73
C THR A 16 31.95 -0.93 -12.24
N ARG A 17 32.57 0.18 -11.83
CA ARG A 17 32.84 0.48 -10.41
C ARG A 17 31.54 0.69 -9.62
N LEU A 18 30.57 1.43 -10.17
CA LEU A 18 29.26 1.61 -9.54
C LEU A 18 28.51 0.28 -9.39
N LYS A 19 28.51 -0.57 -10.43
CA LYS A 19 27.93 -1.93 -10.37
C LYS A 19 28.57 -2.78 -9.28
N LYS A 20 29.90 -2.78 -9.19
CA LYS A 20 30.64 -3.54 -8.17
C LYS A 20 30.32 -3.06 -6.76
N GLY A 21 30.04 -1.77 -6.58
CA GLY A 21 29.59 -1.18 -5.31
C GLY A 21 28.11 -1.35 -5.02
N GLY A 22 27.32 -1.99 -5.90
CA GLY A 22 25.86 -2.10 -5.75
C GLY A 22 25.12 -0.76 -5.90
N ALA A 23 25.79 0.27 -6.42
CA ALA A 23 25.25 1.62 -6.56
C ALA A 23 24.73 1.92 -7.98
N TRP A 24 24.73 0.92 -8.87
CA TRP A 24 24.24 1.07 -10.24
C TRP A 24 22.90 0.35 -10.41
N ASP A 25 21.86 1.11 -10.66
CA ASP A 25 20.56 0.62 -11.12
C ASP A 25 20.42 0.92 -12.61
N ARG A 26 20.13 -0.09 -13.43
CA ARG A 26 19.98 0.08 -14.89
C ARG A 26 18.75 0.90 -15.24
N GLU A 27 17.66 0.74 -14.49
CA GLU A 27 16.39 1.40 -14.77
C GLU A 27 16.40 2.87 -14.36
N ARG A 28 17.25 3.22 -13.38
CA ARG A 28 17.36 4.59 -12.80
C ARG A 28 18.67 5.29 -13.15
N ALA A 29 19.44 4.72 -14.07
CA ALA A 29 20.78 5.19 -14.38
C ALA A 29 20.77 6.62 -14.92
N ASN A 30 19.84 6.92 -15.82
CA ASN A 30 19.78 8.20 -16.50
C ASN A 30 19.40 9.33 -15.53
N GLU A 31 18.43 9.08 -14.65
CA GLU A 31 17.99 10.01 -13.62
C GLU A 31 19.11 10.28 -12.61
N THR A 32 19.85 9.24 -12.24
CA THR A 32 21.00 9.36 -11.33
C THR A 32 22.10 10.22 -11.96
N LEU A 33 22.42 9.99 -13.23
CA LEU A 33 23.43 10.79 -13.95
C LEU A 33 22.97 12.24 -14.14
N ARG A 34 21.70 12.47 -14.48
CA ARG A 34 21.10 13.81 -14.57
C ARG A 34 21.13 14.54 -13.22
N PHE A 35 20.83 13.84 -12.13
CA PHE A 35 20.97 14.38 -10.78
C PHE A 35 22.43 14.79 -10.50
N LEU A 36 23.38 13.94 -10.89
CA LEU A 36 24.81 14.24 -10.78
C LEU A 36 25.34 15.23 -11.81
N GLN A 37 24.50 15.73 -12.73
CA GLN A 37 24.87 16.58 -13.86
C GLN A 37 25.96 15.97 -14.75
N LEU A 38 26.01 14.63 -14.83
CA LEU A 38 26.97 13.92 -15.68
C LEU A 38 26.35 13.69 -17.07
N PRO A 39 26.98 14.17 -18.16
CA PRO A 39 26.54 13.86 -19.51
C PRO A 39 26.75 12.37 -19.81
N LEU A 40 25.86 11.80 -20.63
CA LEU A 40 26.05 10.47 -21.21
C LEU A 40 27.04 10.57 -22.38
N ALA A 41 28.34 10.50 -22.07
CA ALA A 41 29.43 10.51 -23.03
C ALA A 41 30.34 9.28 -22.87
N ASP A 42 31.20 9.02 -23.86
CA ASP A 42 32.17 7.92 -23.81
C ASP A 42 33.17 8.06 -22.67
N PHE A 43 33.47 9.30 -22.29
CA PHE A 43 34.35 9.69 -21.19
C PHE A 43 33.59 10.54 -20.19
N VAL A 44 33.88 10.36 -18.91
CA VAL A 44 33.26 11.14 -17.84
C VAL A 44 33.94 12.49 -17.72
N GLU A 45 33.17 13.55 -17.92
CA GLU A 45 33.54 14.91 -17.56
C GLU A 45 32.90 15.24 -16.20
N PRO A 46 33.69 15.48 -15.14
CA PRO A 46 33.16 15.82 -13.82
C PRO A 46 32.30 17.08 -13.89
N SER A 47 31.08 16.98 -13.37
CA SER A 47 30.18 18.13 -13.28
C SER A 47 30.63 19.11 -12.19
N GLU A 48 30.10 20.33 -12.23
CA GLU A 48 30.30 21.32 -11.18
C GLU A 48 29.94 20.77 -9.79
N LEU A 49 28.88 19.95 -9.72
CA LEU A 49 28.49 19.27 -8.49
C LEU A 49 29.56 18.29 -8.00
N ILE A 50 30.15 17.49 -8.89
CA ILE A 50 31.19 16.52 -8.51
C ILE A 50 32.44 17.25 -8.04
N GLU A 51 32.84 18.32 -8.73
CA GLU A 51 33.97 19.14 -8.33
C GLU A 51 33.71 19.85 -7.00
N ALA A 52 32.48 20.30 -6.72
CA ALA A 52 32.09 20.83 -5.42
C ALA A 52 32.20 19.76 -4.31
N ILE A 53 31.73 18.53 -4.56
CA ILE A 53 31.82 17.42 -3.60
C ILE A 53 33.28 17.04 -3.33
N LYS A 54 34.16 17.05 -4.35
CA LYS A 54 35.59 16.75 -4.21
C LYS A 54 36.31 17.78 -3.34
N LYS A 55 35.87 19.04 -3.38
CA LYS A 55 36.43 20.16 -2.59
C LYS A 55 35.96 20.19 -1.13
N CYS A 56 35.00 19.34 -0.74
CA CYS A 56 34.49 19.29 0.63
C CYS A 56 35.46 18.58 1.57
N ASP A 57 35.82 19.24 2.67
CA ASP A 57 36.75 18.73 3.69
C ASP A 57 36.09 17.73 4.67
N GLY A 58 34.76 17.74 4.76
CA GLY A 58 34.00 16.87 5.66
C GLY A 58 32.62 16.49 5.15
N ASP A 59 31.96 15.58 5.87
CA ASP A 59 30.64 15.08 5.49
C ASP A 59 29.54 16.15 5.60
N GLU A 60 29.67 17.11 6.52
CA GLU A 60 28.74 18.22 6.64
C GLU A 60 28.72 19.11 5.38
N ASP A 61 29.89 19.44 4.83
CA ASP A 61 30.00 20.23 3.61
C ASP A 61 29.46 19.45 2.40
N ARG A 62 29.72 18.14 2.35
CA ARG A 62 29.12 17.27 1.32
C ARG A 62 27.61 17.23 1.42
N HIS A 63 27.06 17.17 2.63
CA HIS A 63 25.61 17.22 2.83
C HIS A 63 25.03 18.56 2.35
N LYS A 64 25.69 19.69 2.62
CA LYS A 64 25.27 21.01 2.12
C LYS A 64 25.25 21.05 0.59
N VAL A 65 26.34 20.65 -0.06
CA VAL A 65 26.44 20.62 -1.53
C VAL A 65 25.37 19.72 -2.16
N LEU A 66 25.12 18.54 -1.59
CA LEU A 66 24.07 17.63 -2.08
C LEU A 66 22.66 18.17 -1.81
N ALA A 67 22.44 18.80 -0.65
CA ALA A 67 21.17 19.42 -0.31
C ALA A 67 20.87 20.62 -1.21
N ASP A 68 21.89 21.42 -1.55
CA ASP A 68 21.78 22.47 -2.56
C ASP A 68 21.40 21.90 -3.91
N ARG A 69 22.02 20.79 -4.35
CA ARG A 69 21.60 20.15 -5.59
C ARG A 69 20.13 19.72 -5.54
N LEU A 70 19.71 19.11 -4.44
CA LEU A 70 18.34 18.66 -4.27
C LEU A 70 17.34 19.83 -4.30
N TRP A 71 17.69 20.99 -3.73
CA TRP A 71 16.93 22.23 -3.87
C TRP A 71 16.79 22.64 -5.33
N HIS A 72 17.88 22.67 -6.10
CA HIS A 72 17.83 23.10 -7.51
C HIS A 72 17.06 22.12 -8.42
N VAL A 73 16.96 20.84 -8.05
CA VAL A 73 16.22 19.85 -8.86
C VAL A 73 14.70 20.00 -8.70
N ASN A 74 14.22 20.35 -7.51
CA ASN A 74 12.80 20.58 -7.28
C ASN A 74 12.61 21.61 -6.14
N PRO A 75 12.72 22.92 -6.45
CA PRO A 75 12.67 23.96 -5.43
C PRO A 75 11.27 24.10 -4.82
N LEU A 76 10.21 23.83 -5.59
CA LEU A 76 8.82 23.89 -5.13
C LEU A 76 8.53 22.87 -4.04
N LEU A 77 8.88 21.60 -4.26
CA LEU A 77 8.71 20.55 -3.24
C LEU A 77 9.52 20.89 -1.99
N PHE A 78 10.77 21.31 -2.18
CA PHE A 78 11.67 21.60 -1.07
C PHE A 78 11.13 22.75 -0.22
N LYS A 79 10.73 23.86 -0.85
CA LYS A 79 10.10 25.00 -0.17
C LYS A 79 8.82 24.58 0.55
N ALA A 80 7.91 23.89 -0.13
CA ALA A 80 6.64 23.46 0.44
C ALA A 80 6.82 22.64 1.73
N VAL A 81 7.75 21.69 1.72
CA VAL A 81 8.02 20.85 2.90
C VAL A 81 8.73 21.64 4.01
N ILE A 82 9.65 22.55 3.67
CA ILE A 82 10.27 23.43 4.67
C ILE A 82 9.23 24.30 5.35
N ASP A 83 8.41 25.01 4.57
CA ASP A 83 7.41 25.94 5.12
C ASP A 83 6.44 25.20 6.03
N LEU A 84 5.96 24.02 5.60
CA LEU A 84 5.09 23.17 6.40
C LEU A 84 5.76 22.71 7.71
N THR A 85 6.99 22.21 7.64
CA THR A 85 7.71 21.71 8.84
C THR A 85 8.26 22.82 9.74
N ALA A 86 8.32 24.06 9.26
CA ALA A 86 8.69 25.23 10.04
C ALA A 86 7.56 25.65 11.00
N GLU A 87 6.30 25.39 10.65
CA GLU A 87 5.15 25.67 11.52
C GLU A 87 5.09 24.71 12.71
N ARG A 88 5.20 23.41 12.44
CA ARG A 88 5.22 22.35 13.45
C ARG A 88 5.81 21.05 12.89
N PRO A 89 6.13 20.05 13.74
CA PRO A 89 6.42 18.71 13.26
C PRO A 89 5.21 18.08 12.56
N HIS A 90 5.44 17.44 11.41
CA HIS A 90 4.42 16.76 10.61
C HIS A 90 4.83 15.32 10.31
N THR A 91 3.88 14.39 10.37
CA THR A 91 4.08 13.02 9.88
C THR A 91 4.32 13.00 8.37
N ARG A 92 4.99 11.95 7.87
CA ARG A 92 5.19 11.78 6.42
C ARG A 92 3.85 11.71 5.66
N ASP A 93 2.81 11.17 6.29
CA ASP A 93 1.48 11.07 5.72
C ASP A 93 0.78 12.43 5.63
N GLU A 94 0.90 13.28 6.65
CA GLU A 94 0.42 14.67 6.58
C GLU A 94 1.12 15.45 5.46
N ILE A 95 2.44 15.30 5.33
CA ILE A 95 3.21 15.98 4.28
C ILE A 95 2.82 15.46 2.89
N ALA A 96 2.66 14.13 2.75
CA ALA A 96 2.18 13.55 1.50
C ALA A 96 0.76 14.00 1.14
N GLY A 97 -0.13 14.11 2.14
CA GLY A 97 -1.46 14.67 1.95
C GLY A 97 -1.43 16.12 1.49
N TYR A 98 -0.50 16.93 2.04
CA TYR A 98 -0.30 18.31 1.61
C TYR A 98 0.23 18.40 0.18
N VAL A 99 1.29 17.64 -0.15
CA VAL A 99 1.89 17.61 -1.51
C VAL A 99 0.91 17.07 -2.54
N GLY A 100 0.03 16.14 -2.16
CA GLY A 100 -1.06 15.65 -3.03
C GLY A 100 -2.30 16.55 -3.07
N SER A 101 -2.31 17.68 -2.36
CA SER A 101 -3.45 18.61 -2.33
C SER A 101 -3.29 19.74 -3.34
N PHE A 102 -4.39 20.44 -3.61
CA PHE A 102 -4.40 21.64 -4.46
C PHE A 102 -3.53 22.80 -3.95
N ALA A 103 -3.07 22.75 -2.68
CA ALA A 103 -2.21 23.77 -2.11
C ALA A 103 -0.77 23.68 -2.67
N TYR A 104 -0.35 22.49 -3.10
CA TYR A 104 0.93 22.29 -3.77
C TYR A 104 0.78 22.56 -5.26
N ARG A 105 1.61 23.46 -5.80
CA ARG A 105 1.52 23.94 -7.19
C ARG A 105 2.57 23.34 -8.13
N GLY A 106 3.37 22.39 -7.66
CA GLY A 106 4.35 21.70 -8.51
C GLY A 106 3.75 20.47 -9.20
N GLU A 107 4.58 19.78 -9.99
CA GLU A 107 4.20 18.51 -10.63
C GLU A 107 3.76 17.45 -9.61
N GLU A 108 2.74 16.67 -9.95
CA GLU A 108 2.23 15.60 -9.09
C GLU A 108 3.33 14.57 -8.78
N ILE A 109 3.56 14.32 -7.49
CA ILE A 109 4.62 13.43 -7.02
C ILE A 109 4.00 12.15 -6.47
N SER A 110 4.37 11.01 -7.04
CA SER A 110 3.92 9.71 -6.53
C SER A 110 4.45 9.47 -5.11
N ARG A 111 3.72 8.65 -4.34
CA ARG A 111 4.10 8.32 -2.96
C ARG A 111 5.51 7.73 -2.86
N VAL A 112 5.87 6.85 -3.81
CA VAL A 112 7.19 6.20 -3.86
C VAL A 112 8.32 7.22 -4.12
N GLN A 113 8.09 8.20 -5.00
CA GLN A 113 9.05 9.27 -5.25
C GLN A 113 9.20 10.17 -4.01
N LEU A 114 8.09 10.53 -3.36
CA LEU A 114 8.11 11.35 -2.15
C LEU A 114 8.81 10.64 -0.99
N ASP A 115 8.58 9.34 -0.80
CA ASP A 115 9.28 8.55 0.23
C ASP A 115 10.79 8.44 -0.07
N SER A 116 11.18 8.33 -1.35
CA SER A 116 12.58 8.39 -1.76
C SER A 116 13.20 9.76 -1.46
N TRP A 117 12.45 10.83 -1.72
CA TRP A 117 12.85 12.19 -1.36
C TRP A 117 13.02 12.37 0.14
N PHE A 118 12.09 11.85 0.96
CA PHE A 118 12.21 11.84 2.43
C PHE A 118 13.48 11.13 2.91
N GLN A 119 13.83 9.99 2.30
CA GLN A 119 15.07 9.29 2.64
C GLN A 119 16.30 10.14 2.33
N MET A 120 16.32 10.85 1.19
CA MET A 120 17.42 11.75 0.84
C MET A 120 17.55 12.89 1.84
N VAL A 121 16.47 13.63 2.13
CA VAL A 121 16.54 14.80 3.04
C VAL A 121 16.87 14.43 4.48
N LEU A 122 16.47 13.23 4.92
CA LEU A 122 16.86 12.69 6.23
C LEU A 122 18.32 12.26 6.25
N GLY A 123 18.80 11.61 5.19
CA GLY A 123 20.21 11.24 5.05
C GLY A 123 21.14 12.46 5.01
N LEU A 124 20.68 13.55 4.38
CA LEU A 124 21.36 14.83 4.33
C LEU A 124 21.20 15.68 5.60
N GLN A 125 20.46 15.21 6.61
CA GLN A 125 20.24 15.91 7.88
C GLN A 125 19.56 17.29 7.75
N ILE A 126 18.81 17.51 6.66
CA ILE A 126 17.91 18.67 6.53
C ILE A 126 16.77 18.51 7.52
N PHE A 127 16.22 17.30 7.62
CA PHE A 127 15.21 16.93 8.59
C PHE A 127 15.69 15.81 9.51
N ARG A 128 14.95 15.58 10.59
CA ARG A 128 15.09 14.43 11.48
C ARG A 128 13.72 13.92 11.90
N ILE A 129 13.66 12.69 12.38
CA ILE A 129 12.43 12.09 12.90
C ILE A 129 12.36 12.28 14.42
N LEU A 130 11.24 12.83 14.89
CA LEU A 130 10.86 12.93 16.30
C LEU A 130 9.57 12.12 16.51
N GLY A 131 9.70 10.90 17.03
CA GLY A 131 8.58 9.95 17.11
C GLY A 131 8.18 9.46 15.72
N ILE A 132 6.97 9.81 15.28
CA ILE A 132 6.47 9.55 13.92
C ILE A 132 6.49 10.79 13.01
N ALA A 133 6.82 11.95 13.58
CA ALA A 133 6.82 13.23 12.87
C ALA A 133 8.22 13.57 12.36
N MET A 134 8.27 14.23 11.22
CA MET A 134 9.44 14.89 10.67
C MET A 134 9.52 16.31 11.20
N THR A 135 10.71 16.72 11.62
CA THR A 135 11.00 18.06 12.15
C THR A 135 12.34 18.54 11.60
N GLY A 136 12.62 19.83 11.71
CA GLY A 136 13.91 20.41 11.33
C GLY A 136 15.14 19.71 11.93
N GLY A 137 16.10 19.43 11.06
CA GLY A 137 17.44 18.96 11.39
C GLY A 137 18.46 20.10 11.40
N PRO A 138 19.76 19.78 11.58
CA PRO A 138 20.84 20.77 11.63
C PRO A 138 20.94 21.66 10.39
N LEU A 139 20.68 21.12 9.20
CA LEU A 139 20.78 21.89 7.95
C LEU A 139 19.50 22.68 7.61
N LEU A 140 18.39 22.51 8.35
CA LEU A 140 17.14 23.21 8.03
C LEU A 140 17.30 24.74 8.05
N ALA A 141 18.08 25.27 8.99
CA ALA A 141 18.28 26.71 9.14
C ALA A 141 18.87 27.34 7.88
N HIS A 142 19.79 26.64 7.21
CA HIS A 142 20.39 27.09 5.95
C HIS A 142 19.35 27.25 4.83
N PHE A 143 18.42 26.30 4.74
CA PHE A 143 17.39 26.32 3.70
C PHE A 143 16.15 27.13 4.08
N SER A 144 15.92 27.42 5.36
CA SER A 144 14.76 28.20 5.82
C SER A 144 14.82 29.64 5.31
N GLU A 145 16.01 30.26 5.33
CA GLU A 145 16.19 31.60 4.76
C GLU A 145 15.99 31.60 3.24
N ARG A 146 16.57 30.60 2.56
CA ARG A 146 16.40 30.41 1.11
C ARG A 146 14.94 30.19 0.72
N ALA A 147 14.22 29.36 1.46
CA ALA A 147 12.80 29.10 1.23
C ALA A 147 11.95 30.34 1.47
N ARG A 148 12.29 31.17 2.46
CA ARG A 148 11.59 32.43 2.71
C ARG A 148 11.76 33.44 1.56
N LEU A 149 12.91 33.46 0.91
CA LEU A 149 13.22 34.36 -0.20
C LEU A 149 12.74 33.85 -1.57
N PHE A 150 12.34 32.58 -1.66
CA PHE A 150 11.87 31.99 -2.90
C PHE A 150 10.38 32.29 -3.09
N GLU A 151 10.05 33.09 -4.10
CA GLU A 151 8.68 33.44 -4.46
C GLU A 151 8.12 32.40 -5.44
N ILE A 152 7.08 31.66 -5.01
CA ILE A 152 6.51 30.57 -5.81
C ILE A 152 5.84 31.10 -7.07
N ASP A 153 5.15 32.24 -6.97
CA ASP A 153 4.40 32.81 -8.08
C ASP A 153 5.36 33.27 -9.20
N GLU A 154 6.45 33.97 -8.87
CA GLU A 154 7.49 34.38 -9.83
C GLU A 154 8.14 33.17 -10.51
N PHE A 155 8.49 32.13 -9.75
CA PHE A 155 9.09 30.91 -10.31
C PHE A 155 8.17 30.18 -11.30
N LEU A 156 6.87 30.13 -11.02
CA LEU A 156 5.90 29.47 -11.90
C LEU A 156 5.59 30.30 -13.15
N GLU A 157 5.71 31.63 -13.09
CA GLU A 157 5.56 32.52 -14.25
C GLU A 157 6.76 32.41 -15.20
N ASP A 158 7.98 32.26 -14.67
CA ASP A 158 9.21 32.15 -15.48
C ASP A 158 9.32 30.82 -16.25
N ASP A 159 8.76 29.73 -15.71
CA ASP A 159 8.81 28.39 -16.34
C ASP A 159 7.92 28.25 -17.59
N GLU A 160 7.01 29.20 -17.86
CA GLU A 160 6.14 29.16 -19.06
C GLU A 160 6.89 29.50 -20.37
N ASP A 161 8.05 30.16 -20.29
CA ASP A 161 8.72 30.77 -21.46
C ASP A 161 9.98 30.04 -21.99
N GLU A 162 10.52 29.02 -21.29
CA GLU A 162 11.67 28.24 -21.79
C GLU A 162 11.25 26.92 -22.44
N PRO A 163 11.40 26.75 -23.77
CA PRO A 163 11.13 25.46 -24.42
C PRO A 163 12.10 24.42 -23.87
N LEU A 164 11.56 23.42 -23.16
CA LEU A 164 12.29 22.25 -22.69
C LEU A 164 13.17 21.71 -23.82
N VAL A 165 14.49 21.83 -23.64
CA VAL A 165 15.45 21.20 -24.54
C VAL A 165 15.26 19.70 -24.42
N VAL A 166 14.49 19.14 -25.35
CA VAL A 166 14.36 17.70 -25.53
C VAL A 166 15.75 17.21 -25.94
N LEU A 167 16.50 16.70 -24.97
CA LEU A 167 17.69 15.92 -25.25
C LEU A 167 17.22 14.65 -25.93
N ASP A 168 17.36 14.58 -27.26
CA ASP A 168 17.19 13.37 -28.03
C ASP A 168 18.05 12.26 -27.39
N GLY A 169 17.39 11.36 -26.68
CA GLY A 169 18.06 10.22 -26.06
C GLY A 169 18.67 9.35 -27.16
N PRO A 170 19.95 8.94 -27.03
CA PRO A 170 20.55 8.07 -28.03
C PRO A 170 19.78 6.75 -28.07
N SER A 171 19.16 6.50 -29.22
CA SER A 171 18.56 5.24 -29.60
C SER A 171 19.59 4.11 -29.45
N ALA A 172 19.23 3.09 -28.68
CA ALA A 172 19.80 1.74 -28.66
C ALA A 172 21.34 1.62 -28.83
N ILE A 173 22.08 1.57 -27.72
CA ILE A 173 23.34 0.81 -27.68
C ILE A 173 22.97 -0.68 -27.53
N GLU A 174 22.61 -1.30 -28.65
CA GLU A 174 22.73 -2.74 -28.84
C GLU A 174 24.20 -3.09 -29.06
N GLY A 175 24.70 -4.14 -28.39
CA GLY A 175 25.96 -4.75 -28.77
C GLY A 175 26.79 -5.35 -27.63
N ALA A 176 26.79 -6.69 -27.61
CA ALA A 176 27.90 -7.58 -27.27
C ALA A 176 28.10 -8.09 -25.83
N ASP A 177 27.94 -9.42 -25.76
CA ASP A 177 28.68 -10.42 -24.98
C ASP A 177 28.23 -10.73 -23.55
N VAL A 178 27.59 -11.89 -23.38
CA VAL A 178 28.15 -13.02 -22.60
C VAL A 178 27.66 -14.35 -23.18
N ASP A 179 28.57 -15.09 -23.81
CA ASP A 179 28.48 -16.54 -23.96
C ASP A 179 28.57 -17.21 -22.57
N MET A 180 27.62 -18.09 -22.25
CA MET A 180 27.86 -19.16 -21.28
C MET A 180 27.39 -20.48 -21.86
N GLU A 181 28.38 -21.27 -22.27
CA GLU A 181 28.27 -22.68 -22.61
C GLU A 181 27.67 -23.48 -21.45
N GLY A 182 26.80 -24.41 -21.83
CA GLY A 182 26.18 -25.35 -20.93
C GLY A 182 27.15 -26.41 -20.40
N SER A 183 26.82 -26.91 -19.22
CA SER A 183 27.16 -28.27 -18.81
C SER A 183 26.17 -28.76 -17.77
N SER A 184 25.58 -29.91 -18.06
CA SER A 184 24.91 -30.82 -17.14
C SER A 184 25.09 -32.22 -17.73
N PRO A 185 24.91 -33.32 -17.00
CA PRO A 185 24.85 -33.50 -15.54
C PRO A 185 25.77 -34.65 -15.04
N SER A 186 26.00 -34.77 -13.74
CA SER A 186 26.38 -36.08 -13.17
C SER A 186 25.91 -36.26 -11.72
N GLU A 187 25.09 -37.30 -11.57
CA GLU A 187 25.06 -38.34 -10.53
C GLU A 187 24.87 -38.00 -9.04
N LEU A 188 23.69 -38.43 -8.57
CA LEU A 188 23.45 -39.42 -7.50
C LEU A 188 24.27 -39.28 -6.20
N ALA A 189 23.57 -38.88 -5.13
CA ALA A 189 23.84 -39.43 -3.80
C ALA A 189 22.53 -39.58 -3.01
N ASP A 190 22.37 -40.80 -2.50
CA ASP A 190 21.40 -41.30 -1.54
C ASP A 190 21.13 -40.35 -0.36
N SER A 191 19.87 -40.25 0.07
CA SER A 191 19.54 -39.76 1.41
C SER A 191 18.44 -40.61 2.03
N THR A 192 18.90 -41.44 2.94
CA THR A 192 18.16 -42.31 3.85
C THR A 192 17.28 -41.51 4.79
N VAL A 193 16.01 -41.92 4.89
CA VAL A 193 15.00 -41.42 5.82
C VAL A 193 15.19 -42.09 7.20
N PRO A 194 15.27 -41.34 8.32
CA PRO A 194 15.06 -41.90 9.64
C PRO A 194 13.62 -41.65 10.12
N SER A 195 13.01 -42.73 10.62
CA SER A 195 11.69 -42.79 11.26
C SER A 195 11.53 -41.87 12.48
N ALA A 196 10.29 -41.40 12.66
CA ALA A 196 9.82 -40.62 13.79
C ALA A 196 9.79 -41.43 15.12
N PRO A 197 10.14 -40.81 16.26
CA PRO A 197 9.85 -41.33 17.60
C PRO A 197 8.46 -40.86 18.12
N PRO A 198 7.86 -41.57 19.12
CA PRO A 198 6.48 -41.36 19.55
C PRO A 198 6.32 -40.15 20.49
N ALA A 199 5.09 -39.64 20.55
CA ALA A 199 4.67 -38.44 21.28
C ALA A 199 4.82 -38.54 22.82
N PRO A 200 5.20 -37.44 23.49
CA PRO A 200 4.90 -37.22 24.90
C PRO A 200 3.72 -36.24 25.10
N ALA A 201 3.06 -36.40 26.25
CA ALA A 201 1.81 -35.80 26.66
C ALA A 201 1.81 -34.27 26.87
N GLU A 202 0.58 -33.74 26.89
CA GLU A 202 0.12 -32.36 26.99
C GLU A 202 0.90 -31.42 27.94
N ARG A 203 1.43 -30.33 27.36
CA ARG A 203 1.73 -29.07 28.06
C ARG A 203 1.38 -27.89 27.15
N ALA A 204 0.81 -26.84 27.76
CA ALA A 204 0.29 -25.64 27.12
C ALA A 204 1.22 -25.08 26.02
N VAL A 205 0.69 -24.95 24.80
CA VAL A 205 1.45 -24.56 23.61
C VAL A 205 1.44 -23.04 23.47
N SER A 206 2.62 -22.46 23.64
CA SER A 206 2.98 -21.12 23.15
C SER A 206 3.09 -21.19 21.62
N TYR A 207 2.24 -20.45 20.90
CA TYR A 207 2.32 -20.36 19.44
C TYR A 207 3.54 -19.52 19.02
N ALA A 208 4.58 -20.19 18.53
CA ALA A 208 5.72 -19.55 17.88
C ALA A 208 5.38 -19.24 16.42
N SER A 209 5.48 -17.96 16.02
CA SER A 209 5.32 -17.50 14.64
C SER A 209 6.48 -18.00 13.75
N PRO A 210 6.23 -18.41 12.49
CA PRO A 210 7.23 -19.03 11.60
C PRO A 210 8.34 -18.08 11.09
N LEU A 211 8.40 -16.83 11.55
CA LEU A 211 9.42 -15.84 11.14
C LEU A 211 10.34 -15.35 12.27
N GLY A 212 10.43 -16.05 13.40
CA GLY A 212 11.50 -15.81 14.39
C GLY A 212 11.52 -14.40 15.02
N ARG A 213 10.44 -13.62 14.91
CA ARG A 213 10.29 -12.36 15.65
C ARG A 213 9.74 -12.66 17.05
N GLY A 214 10.61 -13.13 17.93
CA GLY A 214 10.34 -13.27 19.38
C GLY A 214 10.25 -11.94 20.12
N ARG A 215 9.72 -10.88 19.50
CA ARG A 215 9.44 -9.63 20.20
C ARG A 215 8.11 -9.85 20.93
N GLN A 216 8.14 -9.97 22.26
CA GLN A 216 6.92 -9.85 23.06
C GLN A 216 6.27 -8.52 22.67
N VAL A 217 5.12 -8.59 22.00
CA VAL A 217 4.28 -7.41 21.78
C VAL A 217 3.85 -6.99 23.18
N PRO A 218 4.20 -5.77 23.64
CA PRO A 218 3.75 -5.30 24.94
C PRO A 218 2.22 -5.39 24.95
N VAL A 219 1.70 -6.26 25.82
CA VAL A 219 0.28 -6.37 26.07
C VAL A 219 -0.13 -5.01 26.61
N SER A 220 -0.90 -4.28 25.81
CA SER A 220 -1.41 -2.97 26.20
C SER A 220 -2.06 -3.05 27.58
N SER A 221 -1.89 -2.01 28.42
CA SER A 221 -2.66 -1.88 29.67
C SER A 221 -4.18 -1.95 29.42
N PHE A 222 -4.62 -1.68 28.18
CA PHE A 222 -6.00 -1.82 27.73
C PHE A 222 -6.51 -3.28 27.63
N ALA A 223 -5.63 -4.28 27.65
CA ALA A 223 -5.99 -5.69 27.52
C ALA A 223 -6.57 -6.30 28.82
N THR A 224 -6.39 -5.62 29.96
CA THR A 224 -6.95 -6.07 31.26
C THR A 224 -8.41 -5.65 31.47
N HIS A 225 -8.92 -4.71 30.66
CA HIS A 225 -10.35 -4.39 30.68
C HIS A 225 -11.11 -5.50 29.93
N GLU A 226 -11.95 -6.23 30.65
CA GLU A 226 -12.90 -7.18 30.06
C GLU A 226 -13.71 -6.52 28.94
N ARG A 227 -14.26 -7.32 28.02
CA ARG A 227 -15.22 -6.82 27.02
C ARG A 227 -16.29 -5.99 27.74
N PHE A 228 -16.71 -4.87 27.15
CA PHE A 228 -17.85 -4.15 27.69
C PHE A 228 -19.06 -5.10 27.75
N GLY A 229 -19.87 -4.94 28.80
CA GLY A 229 -21.08 -5.74 28.95
C GLY A 229 -22.01 -5.59 27.75
N ASP A 230 -22.85 -6.59 27.52
CA ASP A 230 -23.73 -6.65 26.35
C ASP A 230 -24.64 -5.42 26.24
N ASP A 231 -25.12 -4.89 27.37
CA ASP A 231 -25.93 -3.67 27.41
C ASP A 231 -25.18 -2.44 26.89
N THR A 232 -23.91 -2.26 27.28
CA THR A 232 -23.07 -1.14 26.78
C THR A 232 -22.79 -1.26 25.29
N ARG A 233 -22.51 -2.49 24.81
CA ARG A 233 -22.26 -2.72 23.38
C ARG A 233 -23.52 -2.47 22.56
N LYS A 234 -24.68 -2.91 23.06
CA LYS A 234 -25.97 -2.67 22.44
C LYS A 234 -26.32 -1.18 22.36
N ASP A 235 -26.18 -0.43 23.46
CA ASP A 235 -26.37 1.03 23.45
C ASP A 235 -25.42 1.72 22.45
N THR A 236 -24.14 1.30 22.43
CA THR A 236 -23.15 1.83 21.49
C THR A 236 -23.54 1.55 20.04
N ALA A 237 -23.96 0.33 19.73
CA ALA A 237 -24.44 -0.06 18.40
C ALA A 237 -25.68 0.75 17.97
N GLU A 238 -26.68 0.88 18.86
CA GLU A 238 -27.88 1.67 18.61
C GLU A 238 -27.56 3.14 18.30
N ARG A 239 -26.61 3.73 19.03
CA ARG A 239 -26.19 5.12 18.83
C ARG A 239 -25.39 5.31 17.55
N ILE A 240 -24.48 4.39 17.20
CA ILE A 240 -23.73 4.44 15.95
C ILE A 240 -24.69 4.25 14.76
N GLY A 241 -25.63 3.30 14.85
CA GLY A 241 -26.65 3.07 13.83
C GLY A 241 -27.55 4.30 13.63
N SER A 242 -27.99 4.93 14.72
CA SER A 242 -28.80 6.15 14.67
C SER A 242 -28.02 7.33 14.06
N TRP A 243 -26.77 7.52 14.49
CA TRP A 243 -25.87 8.52 13.92
C TRP A 243 -25.69 8.32 12.41
N TRP A 244 -25.45 7.09 11.96
CA TRP A 244 -25.28 6.78 10.55
C TRP A 244 -26.54 7.07 9.72
N ALA A 245 -27.71 6.76 10.26
CA ALA A 245 -28.99 7.04 9.61
C ALA A 245 -29.21 8.55 9.39
N GLU A 246 -28.70 9.41 10.28
CA GLU A 246 -28.77 10.86 10.14
C GLU A 246 -27.78 11.42 9.09
N GLN A 247 -26.61 10.78 8.91
CA GLN A 247 -25.60 11.29 7.98
C GLN A 247 -26.02 11.25 6.50
N SER A 248 -27.08 10.49 6.16
CA SER A 248 -27.55 10.29 4.77
C SER A 248 -26.42 10.10 3.74
N PRO A 249 -25.40 9.25 4.00
CA PRO A 249 -24.23 9.23 3.13
C PRO A 249 -24.55 8.49 1.83
N GLU A 250 -24.37 9.18 0.69
CA GLU A 250 -24.18 8.52 -0.61
C GLU A 250 -22.84 7.77 -0.56
N THR A 251 -22.85 6.60 0.06
CA THR A 251 -21.61 5.83 0.17
C THR A 251 -21.36 5.15 -1.17
N GLN A 252 -20.44 5.69 -1.96
CA GLN A 252 -19.99 5.08 -3.22
C GLN A 252 -19.00 3.93 -2.95
N LEU A 253 -19.47 2.86 -2.31
CA LEU A 253 -18.73 1.61 -2.31
C LEU A 253 -18.64 1.05 -3.72
N ALA A 254 -17.51 0.43 -4.06
CA ALA A 254 -17.45 -0.44 -5.23
C ALA A 254 -18.24 -1.71 -4.92
N SER A 255 -19.34 -1.90 -5.65
CA SER A 255 -20.21 -3.07 -5.65
C SER A 255 -19.89 -3.96 -6.84
N ALA A 256 -20.39 -5.20 -6.85
CA ALA A 256 -20.28 -6.08 -8.02
C ALA A 256 -20.86 -5.43 -9.30
N LEU A 257 -21.95 -4.68 -9.15
CA LEU A 257 -22.68 -4.03 -10.24
C LEU A 257 -21.88 -2.92 -10.92
N ASP A 258 -20.99 -2.23 -10.20
CA ASP A 258 -20.13 -1.19 -10.79
C ASP A 258 -19.20 -1.77 -11.88
N PHE A 259 -18.84 -3.04 -11.71
CA PHE A 259 -18.03 -3.84 -12.65
C PHE A 259 -18.89 -4.59 -13.68
N GLY A 260 -20.19 -4.33 -13.72
CA GLY A 260 -21.11 -5.00 -14.62
C GLY A 260 -21.37 -6.47 -14.27
N ILE A 261 -21.07 -6.91 -13.04
CA ILE A 261 -21.29 -8.29 -12.60
C ILE A 261 -22.62 -8.35 -11.86
N ASP A 262 -23.60 -9.04 -12.44
CA ASP A 262 -24.95 -9.17 -11.90
C ASP A 262 -25.37 -10.64 -11.73
N ALA A 263 -26.62 -10.85 -11.29
CA ALA A 263 -27.17 -12.19 -11.11
C ALA A 263 -27.30 -12.97 -12.43
N ASN A 264 -27.45 -12.31 -13.58
CA ASN A 264 -27.59 -13.00 -14.87
C ASN A 264 -26.25 -13.59 -15.30
N ILE A 265 -25.16 -12.83 -15.17
CA ILE A 265 -23.80 -13.30 -15.46
C ILE A 265 -23.44 -14.51 -14.59
N TRP A 266 -23.83 -14.50 -13.31
CA TRP A 266 -23.66 -15.67 -12.44
C TRP A 266 -24.39 -16.91 -12.98
N MET A 267 -25.63 -16.75 -13.44
CA MET A 267 -26.44 -17.86 -13.97
C MET A 267 -25.94 -18.37 -15.32
N GLU A 268 -25.32 -17.52 -16.13
CA GLU A 268 -24.74 -17.90 -17.43
C GLU A 268 -23.41 -18.65 -17.29
N GLY A 269 -22.59 -18.27 -16.30
CA GLY A 269 -21.29 -18.91 -16.06
C GLY A 269 -20.71 -18.54 -14.70
N ALA A 270 -21.07 -19.31 -13.66
CA ALA A 270 -20.72 -19.00 -12.27
C ALA A 270 -19.19 -18.92 -12.01
N ASP A 271 -18.39 -19.82 -12.60
CA ASP A 271 -16.94 -19.79 -12.42
C ASP A 271 -16.27 -18.61 -13.15
N GLU A 272 -16.78 -18.22 -14.32
CA GLU A 272 -16.32 -17.00 -15.02
C GLU A 272 -16.72 -15.75 -14.24
N ALA A 273 -17.95 -15.69 -13.74
CA ALA A 273 -18.43 -14.62 -12.87
C ALA A 273 -17.55 -14.48 -11.62
N LEU A 274 -17.19 -15.61 -11.00
CA LEU A 274 -16.31 -15.64 -9.82
C LEU A 274 -14.89 -15.16 -10.14
N TYR A 275 -14.34 -15.57 -11.29
CA TYR A 275 -13.07 -15.04 -11.80
C TYR A 275 -13.13 -13.53 -11.98
N ARG A 276 -14.16 -13.02 -12.68
CA ARG A 276 -14.40 -11.59 -12.90
C ARG A 276 -14.50 -10.82 -11.58
N LEU A 277 -15.18 -11.39 -10.58
CA LEU A 277 -15.31 -10.82 -9.24
C LEU A 277 -13.94 -10.75 -8.53
N ALA A 278 -13.12 -11.80 -8.64
CA ALA A 278 -11.78 -11.84 -8.07
C ALA A 278 -10.84 -10.82 -8.73
N VAL A 279 -10.96 -10.58 -10.04
CA VAL A 279 -10.24 -9.50 -10.72
C VAL A 279 -10.69 -8.14 -10.19
N ALA A 280 -12.00 -7.89 -10.11
CA ALA A 280 -12.54 -6.65 -9.57
C ALA A 280 -12.03 -6.38 -8.14
N ALA A 281 -12.02 -7.40 -7.28
CA ALA A 281 -11.46 -7.32 -5.94
C ALA A 281 -9.97 -6.96 -5.97
N ALA A 282 -9.15 -7.66 -6.75
CA ALA A 282 -7.72 -7.36 -6.84
C ALA A 282 -7.45 -5.93 -7.31
N LEU A 283 -8.21 -5.42 -8.29
CA LEU A 283 -8.07 -4.05 -8.77
C LEU A 283 -8.49 -3.03 -7.70
N ALA A 284 -9.61 -3.25 -7.02
CA ALA A 284 -10.13 -2.35 -6.00
C ALA A 284 -9.17 -2.15 -4.82
N PHE A 285 -8.41 -3.18 -4.45
CA PHE A 285 -7.50 -3.12 -3.29
C PHE A 285 -6.04 -2.84 -3.65
N ARG A 286 -5.59 -3.14 -4.88
CA ARG A 286 -4.15 -3.10 -5.23
C ARG A 286 -3.78 -2.05 -6.28
N LEU A 287 -4.74 -1.47 -6.98
CA LEU A 287 -4.42 -0.45 -7.97
C LEU A 287 -4.08 0.89 -7.29
N GLU A 288 -4.46 1.07 -6.02
CA GLU A 288 -4.21 2.29 -5.22
C GLU A 288 -4.76 3.56 -5.90
N ARG A 289 -5.89 3.43 -6.61
CA ARG A 289 -6.58 4.52 -7.33
C ARG A 289 -8.02 4.66 -6.86
N GLY A 290 -8.63 5.81 -7.16
CA GLY A 290 -10.05 6.05 -6.88
C GLY A 290 -10.98 5.09 -7.63
N LYS A 291 -12.21 4.91 -7.10
CA LYS A 291 -13.23 3.98 -7.62
C LYS A 291 -13.43 4.10 -9.14
N GLU A 292 -13.56 5.32 -9.66
CA GLU A 292 -13.80 5.57 -11.09
C GLU A 292 -12.67 5.03 -11.97
N LEU A 293 -11.42 5.25 -11.57
CA LEU A 293 -10.24 4.76 -12.30
C LEU A 293 -10.11 3.23 -12.22
N VAL A 294 -10.45 2.64 -11.08
CA VAL A 294 -10.48 1.17 -10.92
C VAL A 294 -11.53 0.55 -11.83
N VAL A 295 -12.76 1.11 -11.84
CA VAL A 295 -13.86 0.64 -12.71
C VAL A 295 -13.50 0.85 -14.17
N SER A 296 -12.90 1.98 -14.53
CA SER A 296 -12.43 2.25 -15.89
C SER A 296 -11.36 1.25 -16.34
N ALA A 297 -10.39 0.91 -15.48
CA ALA A 297 -9.37 -0.07 -15.78
C ALA A 297 -9.97 -1.47 -15.99
N TYR A 298 -10.93 -1.85 -15.14
CA TYR A 298 -11.67 -3.11 -15.29
C TYR A 298 -12.43 -3.16 -16.62
N ARG A 299 -13.21 -2.12 -16.95
CA ARG A 299 -13.95 -2.03 -18.21
C ARG A 299 -13.03 -2.08 -19.42
N GLY A 300 -11.88 -1.41 -19.35
CA GLY A 300 -10.87 -1.48 -20.41
C GLY A 300 -10.37 -2.90 -20.66
N LEU A 301 -10.24 -3.75 -19.62
CA LEU A 301 -9.90 -5.17 -19.77
C LEU A 301 -11.07 -5.96 -20.38
N ASP A 302 -12.29 -5.70 -19.94
CA ASP A 302 -13.48 -6.42 -20.38
C ASP A 302 -13.84 -6.10 -21.84
N GLU A 303 -13.91 -4.82 -22.21
CA GLU A 303 -14.19 -4.34 -23.56
C GLU A 303 -13.12 -4.79 -24.58
N ALA A 304 -11.87 -4.93 -24.12
CA ALA A 304 -10.78 -5.48 -24.93
C ALA A 304 -10.85 -7.02 -25.11
N GLY A 305 -11.78 -7.70 -24.45
CA GLY A 305 -11.90 -9.17 -24.45
C GLY A 305 -10.83 -9.89 -23.63
N VAL A 306 -9.98 -9.15 -22.91
CA VAL A 306 -8.82 -9.68 -22.18
C VAL A 306 -9.25 -10.59 -21.04
N LEU A 307 -10.32 -10.25 -20.31
CA LEU A 307 -10.80 -11.07 -19.20
C LEU A 307 -11.25 -12.46 -19.69
N GLY A 308 -12.01 -12.51 -20.79
CA GLY A 308 -12.42 -13.76 -21.41
C GLY A 308 -11.22 -14.57 -21.90
N ASP A 309 -10.27 -13.92 -22.58
CA ASP A 309 -9.06 -14.58 -23.06
C ASP A 309 -8.26 -15.22 -21.90
N LEU A 310 -8.02 -14.45 -20.84
CA LEU A 310 -7.29 -14.94 -19.67
C LEU A 310 -8.02 -16.10 -18.96
N TYR A 311 -9.35 -16.04 -18.87
CA TYR A 311 -10.16 -17.10 -18.27
C TYR A 311 -10.05 -18.42 -19.04
N TYR A 312 -10.13 -18.37 -20.38
CA TYR A 312 -10.00 -19.55 -21.24
C TYR A 312 -8.54 -19.97 -21.51
N GLY A 313 -7.57 -19.27 -20.92
CA GLY A 313 -6.15 -19.56 -21.10
C GLY A 313 -5.62 -19.22 -22.50
N THR A 314 -6.30 -18.33 -23.22
CA THR A 314 -5.85 -17.78 -24.50
C THR A 314 -5.07 -16.48 -24.27
N ALA A 315 -4.15 -16.18 -25.18
CA ALA A 315 -3.41 -14.92 -25.16
C ALA A 315 -4.05 -13.93 -26.15
N PRO A 316 -4.31 -12.68 -25.74
CA PRO A 316 -4.78 -11.66 -26.66
C PRO A 316 -3.73 -11.44 -27.76
N ARG A 317 -4.16 -11.46 -29.02
CA ARG A 317 -3.24 -11.33 -30.19
C ARG A 317 -2.55 -9.96 -30.25
N SER A 318 -3.19 -8.94 -29.69
CA SER A 318 -2.65 -7.59 -29.52
C SER A 318 -3.36 -6.94 -28.35
N LEU A 319 -2.61 -6.32 -27.44
CA LEU A 319 -3.19 -5.52 -26.36
C LEU A 319 -3.55 -4.13 -26.92
N PRO A 320 -4.81 -3.67 -26.79
CA PRO A 320 -5.17 -2.31 -27.13
C PRO A 320 -4.36 -1.30 -26.31
N SER A 321 -4.03 -0.15 -26.89
CA SER A 321 -3.23 0.91 -26.23
C SER A 321 -3.91 1.54 -25.00
N GLY A 322 -5.19 1.23 -24.74
CA GLY A 322 -5.94 1.67 -23.58
C GLY A 322 -5.99 0.67 -22.41
N VAL A 323 -5.38 -0.51 -22.53
CA VAL A 323 -5.36 -1.49 -21.44
C VAL A 323 -4.29 -1.11 -20.42
N ASP A 324 -4.70 -0.89 -19.17
CA ASP A 324 -3.78 -0.64 -18.06
C ASP A 324 -2.93 -1.88 -17.78
N SER A 325 -1.59 -1.72 -17.83
CA SER A 325 -0.64 -2.82 -17.70
C SER A 325 -0.61 -3.44 -16.30
N GLN A 326 -0.82 -2.64 -15.25
CA GLN A 326 -0.92 -3.12 -13.88
C GLN A 326 -2.22 -3.90 -13.67
N ALA A 327 -3.32 -3.40 -14.24
CA ALA A 327 -4.60 -4.11 -14.21
C ALA A 327 -4.52 -5.46 -14.95
N LEU A 328 -3.89 -5.50 -16.12
CA LEU A 328 -3.64 -6.72 -16.87
C LEU A 328 -2.80 -7.73 -16.07
N MET A 329 -1.73 -7.28 -15.42
CA MET A 329 -0.89 -8.13 -14.57
C MET A 329 -1.71 -8.75 -13.43
N LEU A 330 -2.52 -7.95 -12.73
CA LEU A 330 -3.38 -8.43 -11.65
C LEU A 330 -4.42 -9.43 -12.16
N ALA A 331 -5.09 -9.14 -13.28
CA ALA A 331 -6.05 -10.05 -13.89
C ALA A 331 -5.41 -11.40 -14.29
N SER A 332 -4.17 -11.37 -14.80
CA SER A 332 -3.43 -12.57 -15.17
C SER A 332 -3.05 -13.44 -13.96
N LEU A 333 -2.68 -12.81 -12.83
CA LEU A 333 -2.39 -13.51 -11.58
C LEU A 333 -3.64 -14.19 -11.02
N VAL A 334 -4.79 -13.50 -11.08
CA VAL A 334 -6.08 -14.05 -10.65
C VAL A 334 -6.50 -15.20 -11.54
N ALA A 335 -6.39 -15.08 -12.87
CA ALA A 335 -6.78 -16.13 -13.82
C ALA A 335 -6.04 -17.44 -13.53
N ARG A 336 -4.72 -17.37 -13.29
CA ARG A 336 -3.91 -18.54 -12.92
C ARG A 336 -4.42 -19.22 -11.64
N ARG A 337 -4.93 -18.46 -10.67
CA ARG A 337 -5.42 -19.00 -9.40
C ARG A 337 -6.81 -19.61 -9.55
N CYS A 338 -7.71 -18.96 -10.27
CA CYS A 338 -9.02 -19.53 -10.58
C CYS A 338 -8.88 -20.85 -11.38
N ALA A 339 -7.91 -20.94 -12.29
CA ALA A 339 -7.62 -22.18 -13.03
C ALA A 339 -7.16 -23.35 -12.14
N GLU A 340 -6.61 -23.08 -10.94
CA GLU A 340 -6.26 -24.13 -9.95
C GLU A 340 -7.50 -24.65 -9.19
N SER A 341 -8.68 -24.04 -9.35
CA SER A 341 -9.92 -24.40 -8.65
C SER A 341 -11.17 -24.21 -9.55
N PRO A 342 -11.30 -25.01 -10.62
CA PRO A 342 -12.33 -24.82 -11.66
C PRO A 342 -13.77 -25.09 -11.23
N ASP A 343 -13.99 -25.78 -10.10
CA ASP A 343 -15.33 -26.09 -9.57
C ASP A 343 -15.70 -25.21 -8.35
N LEU A 344 -15.03 -24.06 -8.18
CA LEU A 344 -15.15 -23.26 -6.97
C LEU A 344 -16.58 -22.73 -6.77
N ALA A 345 -17.26 -22.31 -7.83
CA ALA A 345 -18.64 -21.84 -7.70
C ALA A 345 -19.58 -22.95 -7.16
N VAL A 346 -19.46 -24.16 -7.70
CA VAL A 346 -20.22 -25.34 -7.25
C VAL A 346 -19.88 -25.71 -5.80
N GLU A 347 -18.62 -25.59 -5.40
CA GLU A 347 -18.23 -25.83 -4.02
C GLU A 347 -18.79 -24.77 -3.06
N LEU A 348 -18.90 -23.50 -3.47
CA LEU A 348 -19.52 -22.46 -2.66
C LEU A 348 -21.02 -22.70 -2.44
N GLU A 349 -21.75 -23.13 -3.47
CA GLU A 349 -23.18 -23.44 -3.36
C GLU A 349 -23.49 -24.60 -2.40
N LYS A 350 -22.54 -25.53 -2.22
CA LYS A 350 -22.69 -26.68 -1.29
C LYS A 350 -22.54 -26.28 0.18
N GLN A 351 -22.02 -25.10 0.47
CA GLN A 351 -21.78 -24.68 1.85
C GLN A 351 -23.08 -24.36 2.57
N LYS A 352 -23.07 -24.53 3.89
CA LYS A 352 -24.29 -24.36 4.72
C LYS A 352 -24.37 -23.01 5.40
N ASN A 353 -23.24 -22.31 5.49
CA ASN A 353 -23.09 -21.05 6.19
C ASN A 353 -21.96 -20.23 5.55
N ALA A 354 -21.93 -18.95 5.85
CA ALA A 354 -21.02 -18.01 5.22
C ALA A 354 -19.56 -18.22 5.62
N ARG A 355 -19.32 -18.72 6.84
CA ARG A 355 -17.96 -19.02 7.32
C ARG A 355 -17.31 -20.17 6.55
N ASP A 356 -18.07 -21.23 6.27
CA ASP A 356 -17.59 -22.36 5.48
C ASP A 356 -17.35 -21.95 4.02
N ALA A 357 -18.23 -21.11 3.45
CA ALA A 357 -18.03 -20.50 2.13
C ALA A 357 -16.76 -19.64 2.07
N PHE A 358 -16.52 -18.80 3.08
CA PHE A 358 -15.29 -18.02 3.19
C PHE A 358 -14.06 -18.94 3.27
N ALA A 359 -14.11 -20.02 4.05
CA ALA A 359 -13.00 -20.97 4.14
C ALA A 359 -12.70 -21.66 2.80
N GLN A 360 -13.71 -21.93 1.98
CA GLN A 360 -13.49 -22.43 0.61
C GLN A 360 -12.85 -21.38 -0.29
N LEU A 361 -13.31 -20.13 -0.23
CA LEU A 361 -12.65 -19.03 -0.95
C LEU A 361 -11.19 -18.87 -0.51
N GLU A 362 -10.90 -18.89 0.79
CA GLU A 362 -9.54 -18.79 1.33
C GLU A 362 -8.66 -19.94 0.85
N LYS A 363 -9.18 -21.17 0.88
CA LYS A 363 -8.45 -22.35 0.42
C LYS A 363 -8.09 -22.26 -1.07
N ALA A 364 -9.02 -21.81 -1.89
CA ALA A 364 -8.84 -21.73 -3.34
C ALA A 364 -7.99 -20.52 -3.76
N LEU A 365 -8.28 -19.35 -3.18
CA LEU A 365 -7.80 -18.06 -3.67
C LEU A 365 -6.84 -17.34 -2.72
N GLY A 366 -6.73 -17.75 -1.46
CA GLY A 366 -5.92 -17.06 -0.43
C GLY A 366 -4.40 -17.04 -0.66
N ARG A 367 -3.89 -17.83 -1.62
CA ARG A 367 -2.49 -17.74 -2.09
C ARG A 367 -2.26 -16.64 -3.12
N GLY A 368 -3.31 -16.17 -3.78
CA GLY A 368 -3.26 -15.14 -4.82
C GLY A 368 -3.92 -13.83 -4.41
N LEU A 369 -4.96 -13.91 -3.60
CA LEU A 369 -5.73 -12.80 -3.08
C LEU A 369 -5.43 -12.54 -1.60
N PHE A 370 -5.50 -11.27 -1.20
CA PHE A 370 -5.45 -10.86 0.19
C PHE A 370 -6.78 -11.20 0.87
N LEU A 371 -6.74 -11.47 2.19
CA LEU A 371 -7.95 -11.83 2.93
C LEU A 371 -9.05 -10.76 2.80
N GLN A 372 -8.69 -9.46 2.76
CA GLN A 372 -9.63 -8.36 2.56
C GLN A 372 -10.37 -8.46 1.22
N GLU A 373 -9.69 -8.88 0.16
CA GLU A 373 -10.29 -9.09 -1.16
C GLU A 373 -11.34 -10.21 -1.09
N LEU A 374 -11.09 -11.26 -0.29
CA LEU A 374 -12.05 -12.34 -0.07
C LEU A 374 -13.29 -11.90 0.73
N PHE A 375 -13.13 -11.04 1.73
CA PHE A 375 -14.27 -10.43 2.44
C PHE A 375 -15.12 -9.57 1.49
N TRP A 376 -14.48 -8.79 0.63
CA TRP A 376 -15.19 -8.04 -0.41
C TRP A 376 -15.93 -8.97 -1.38
N MET A 377 -15.29 -10.05 -1.83
CA MET A 377 -15.92 -11.07 -2.68
C MET A 377 -17.14 -11.71 -2.01
N MET A 378 -17.08 -12.07 -0.73
CA MET A 378 -18.25 -12.63 -0.01
C MET A 378 -19.44 -11.66 0.01
N ARG A 379 -19.18 -10.37 0.23
CA ARG A 379 -20.21 -9.32 0.15
C ARG A 379 -20.79 -9.24 -1.27
N ALA A 380 -19.93 -9.13 -2.28
CA ALA A 380 -20.31 -9.01 -3.67
C ALA A 380 -21.14 -10.23 -4.16
N LEU A 381 -20.78 -11.45 -3.74
CA LEU A 381 -21.55 -12.67 -4.00
C LEU A 381 -22.94 -12.62 -3.35
N GLY A 382 -23.06 -12.01 -2.17
CA GLY A 382 -24.33 -11.74 -1.51
C GLY A 382 -25.20 -10.75 -2.27
N GLU A 383 -24.60 -9.64 -2.73
CA GLU A 383 -25.26 -8.58 -3.48
C GLU A 383 -25.90 -9.10 -4.78
N ILE A 384 -25.20 -9.95 -5.52
CA ILE A 384 -25.73 -10.58 -6.75
C ILE A 384 -26.61 -11.81 -6.46
N GLY A 385 -26.77 -12.19 -5.19
CA GLY A 385 -27.60 -13.31 -4.75
C GLY A 385 -27.05 -14.70 -5.08
N ALA A 386 -25.76 -14.80 -5.40
CA ALA A 386 -25.02 -16.04 -5.65
C ALA A 386 -24.87 -16.88 -4.37
N VAL A 387 -24.71 -16.23 -3.22
CA VAL A 387 -24.75 -16.87 -1.90
C VAL A 387 -25.85 -16.28 -1.04
N ARG A 388 -26.57 -17.13 -0.31
CA ARG A 388 -27.72 -16.73 0.51
C ARG A 388 -27.67 -17.46 1.86
N PHE A 389 -26.77 -16.99 2.71
CA PHE A 389 -26.62 -17.53 4.07
C PHE A 389 -27.25 -16.57 5.08
N ASP A 390 -27.96 -17.09 6.08
CA ASP A 390 -28.54 -16.30 7.15
C ASP A 390 -27.47 -15.53 7.95
N ASP A 391 -26.24 -16.06 7.99
CA ASP A 391 -25.09 -15.50 8.67
C ASP A 391 -24.13 -14.71 7.75
N LEU A 392 -24.52 -14.40 6.51
CA LEU A 392 -23.64 -13.74 5.53
C LEU A 392 -23.06 -12.41 6.02
N ARG A 393 -23.83 -11.68 6.84
CA ARG A 393 -23.39 -10.41 7.45
C ARG A 393 -22.16 -10.57 8.35
N GLN A 394 -21.91 -11.76 8.89
CA GLN A 394 -20.74 -12.02 9.73
C GLN A 394 -19.43 -12.04 8.94
N VAL A 395 -19.51 -12.12 7.60
CA VAL A 395 -18.34 -12.20 6.71
C VAL A 395 -18.40 -11.19 5.56
N SER A 396 -19.37 -10.28 5.55
CA SER A 396 -19.50 -9.25 4.50
C SER A 396 -18.76 -7.95 4.85
N ALA A 397 -18.44 -7.72 6.12
CA ALA A 397 -17.70 -6.55 6.56
C ALA A 397 -16.23 -6.65 6.17
N LEU A 398 -15.61 -5.56 5.72
CA LEU A 398 -14.16 -5.49 5.52
C LEU A 398 -13.45 -5.18 6.85
N PRO A 399 -12.68 -6.11 7.42
CA PRO A 399 -11.96 -5.87 8.65
C PRO A 399 -10.67 -5.09 8.35
N THR A 400 -10.78 -3.81 7.94
CA THR A 400 -9.62 -2.93 7.77
C THR A 400 -8.95 -2.66 9.11
N ARG A 401 -7.73 -2.09 9.10
CA ARG A 401 -7.04 -1.76 10.35
C ARG A 401 -7.86 -0.77 11.20
N LEU A 402 -8.37 0.29 10.57
CA LEU A 402 -9.16 1.32 11.23
C LEU A 402 -10.45 0.73 11.83
N VAL A 403 -11.14 -0.15 11.11
CA VAL A 403 -12.32 -0.87 11.62
C VAL A 403 -11.97 -1.70 12.85
N ARG A 404 -10.91 -2.50 12.80
CA ARG A 404 -10.50 -3.33 13.95
C ARG A 404 -10.08 -2.51 15.16
N ASP A 405 -9.30 -1.45 14.96
CA ASP A 405 -8.87 -0.54 16.03
C ASP A 405 -10.09 0.11 16.70
N THR A 406 -11.07 0.54 15.91
CA THR A 406 -12.32 1.12 16.40
C THR A 406 -13.16 0.12 17.18
N LEU A 407 -13.38 -1.08 16.63
CA LEU A 407 -14.14 -2.14 17.32
C LEU A 407 -13.49 -2.57 18.62
N TYR A 408 -12.15 -2.64 18.67
CA TYR A 408 -11.42 -2.91 19.90
C TYR A 408 -11.68 -1.84 20.96
N ARG A 409 -11.61 -0.56 20.58
CA ARG A 409 -11.85 0.58 21.48
C ARG A 409 -13.27 0.66 22.02
N LEU A 410 -14.23 0.33 21.15
CA LEU A 410 -15.64 0.22 21.50
C LEU A 410 -15.98 -1.11 22.20
N GLY A 411 -14.98 -1.94 22.52
CA GLY A 411 -15.12 -3.16 23.32
C GLY A 411 -15.78 -4.34 22.63
N PHE A 412 -16.01 -4.27 21.30
CA PHE A 412 -16.49 -5.40 20.50
C PHE A 412 -15.38 -6.44 20.28
N LEU A 413 -14.12 -6.01 20.22
CA LEU A 413 -12.96 -6.91 20.12
C LEU A 413 -12.12 -6.93 21.41
N THR A 414 -11.43 -8.05 21.61
CA THR A 414 -10.42 -8.24 22.67
C THR A 414 -9.03 -7.80 22.24
N SER A 415 -8.78 -7.75 20.93
CA SER A 415 -7.52 -7.29 20.33
C SER A 415 -7.83 -6.67 18.96
N PRO A 416 -7.15 -5.56 18.59
CA PRO A 416 -7.23 -5.03 17.23
C PRO A 416 -6.31 -5.80 16.25
N TYR A 417 -5.40 -6.61 16.79
CA TYR A 417 -4.45 -7.39 16.02
C TYR A 417 -5.09 -8.71 15.61
N ALA A 418 -5.30 -8.86 14.30
CA ALA A 418 -5.68 -10.10 13.64
C ALA A 418 -4.62 -10.40 12.57
N HIS A 419 -3.99 -11.56 12.67
CA HIS A 419 -2.91 -11.98 11.77
C HIS A 419 -3.31 -13.16 10.87
N ASP A 420 -4.50 -13.72 11.09
CA ASP A 420 -5.04 -14.88 10.39
C ASP A 420 -6.52 -14.66 10.01
N ALA A 421 -7.05 -15.54 9.16
CA ALA A 421 -8.44 -15.47 8.72
C ALA A 421 -9.43 -15.56 9.88
N ARG A 422 -9.12 -16.35 10.92
CA ARG A 422 -9.98 -16.47 12.10
C ARG A 422 -10.15 -15.13 12.80
N GLY A 423 -9.07 -14.44 13.12
CA GLY A 423 -9.14 -13.13 13.78
C GLY A 423 -9.85 -12.07 12.92
N LEU A 424 -9.69 -12.15 11.59
CA LEU A 424 -10.40 -11.27 10.67
C LEU A 424 -11.90 -11.58 10.57
N LEU A 425 -12.30 -12.85 10.62
CA LEU A 425 -13.71 -13.27 10.68
C LEU A 425 -14.37 -12.80 11.99
N GLU A 426 -13.66 -12.91 13.11
CA GLU A 426 -14.13 -12.39 14.40
C GLU A 426 -14.32 -10.86 14.33
N ALA A 427 -13.41 -10.14 13.66
CA ALA A 427 -13.55 -8.70 13.42
C ALA A 427 -14.71 -8.34 12.47
N ALA A 428 -14.91 -9.10 11.39
CA ALA A 428 -16.01 -8.88 10.47
C ALA A 428 -17.37 -9.12 11.13
N SER A 429 -17.48 -10.19 11.92
CA SER A 429 -18.68 -10.48 12.72
C SER A 429 -18.93 -9.37 13.74
N ALA A 430 -17.89 -8.89 14.43
CA ALA A 430 -18.00 -7.79 15.37
C ALA A 430 -18.45 -6.48 14.71
N ALA A 431 -18.00 -6.18 13.49
CA ALA A 431 -18.52 -5.06 12.71
C ALA A 431 -20.02 -5.24 12.43
N GLY A 432 -20.43 -6.45 12.05
CA GLY A 432 -21.83 -6.82 11.87
C GLY A 432 -22.69 -6.53 13.11
N GLU A 433 -22.18 -6.72 14.33
CA GLU A 433 -22.91 -6.40 15.57
C GLU A 433 -23.17 -4.90 15.78
N VAL A 434 -22.42 -4.00 15.12
CA VAL A 434 -22.53 -2.55 15.33
C VAL A 434 -23.74 -1.94 14.64
N THR A 435 -24.15 -2.47 13.48
CA THR A 435 -25.19 -1.83 12.65
C THR A 435 -25.83 -2.80 11.68
N ASP A 436 -27.13 -2.63 11.45
CA ASP A 436 -27.92 -3.38 10.45
C ASP A 436 -27.68 -2.93 9.01
N TYR A 437 -26.80 -1.95 8.81
CA TYR A 437 -26.42 -1.49 7.48
C TYR A 437 -25.72 -2.60 6.67
N PRO A 438 -25.97 -2.74 5.35
CA PRO A 438 -25.39 -3.82 4.53
C PRO A 438 -23.85 -3.86 4.50
N ALA A 439 -23.20 -2.71 4.67
CA ALA A 439 -21.74 -2.56 4.74
C ALA A 439 -21.32 -2.00 6.11
N PRO A 440 -21.32 -2.82 7.17
CA PRO A 440 -21.11 -2.33 8.54
C PRO A 440 -19.71 -1.77 8.76
N ASP A 441 -18.70 -2.24 8.03
CA ASP A 441 -17.34 -1.69 8.02
C ASP A 441 -17.30 -0.20 7.66
N VAL A 442 -18.08 0.23 6.67
CA VAL A 442 -18.18 1.64 6.29
C VAL A 442 -18.74 2.48 7.42
N VAL A 443 -19.77 1.97 8.09
CA VAL A 443 -20.38 2.68 9.22
C VAL A 443 -19.36 2.86 10.34
N VAL A 444 -18.63 1.80 10.67
CA VAL A 444 -17.59 1.83 11.70
C VAL A 444 -16.46 2.77 11.30
N GLU A 445 -16.02 2.76 10.04
CA GLU A 445 -14.97 3.63 9.52
C GLU A 445 -15.40 5.10 9.50
N GLY A 446 -16.58 5.40 8.94
CA GLY A 446 -17.15 6.74 8.93
C GLY A 446 -17.34 7.28 10.35
N PHE A 447 -17.83 6.44 11.27
CA PHE A 447 -17.92 6.77 12.68
C PHE A 447 -16.55 7.10 13.26
N ALA A 448 -15.55 6.26 12.98
CA ALA A 448 -14.20 6.46 13.51
C ALA A 448 -13.60 7.79 13.05
N LEU A 449 -13.80 8.15 11.78
CA LEU A 449 -13.34 9.42 11.21
C LEU A 449 -14.09 10.61 11.81
N ALA A 450 -15.43 10.55 11.89
CA ALA A 450 -16.26 11.64 12.40
C ALA A 450 -16.06 11.88 13.90
N ALA A 451 -15.95 10.80 14.68
CA ALA A 451 -15.75 10.86 16.12
C ALA A 451 -14.29 11.12 16.51
N GLY A 452 -13.36 11.22 15.55
CA GLY A 452 -11.94 11.35 15.82
C GLY A 452 -11.37 10.18 16.63
N CYS A 453 -11.93 8.97 16.45
CA CYS A 453 -11.49 7.76 17.12
C CYS A 453 -10.16 7.25 16.53
N SER A 454 -9.08 8.03 16.66
CA SER A 454 -7.71 7.68 16.25
C SER A 454 -6.77 7.52 17.47
N TYR A 455 -5.54 7.02 17.29
CA TYR A 455 -4.56 6.86 18.39
C TYR A 455 -4.34 8.14 19.20
N ASP A 456 -4.63 9.30 18.61
CA ASP A 456 -4.45 10.62 19.20
C ASP A 456 -5.77 11.26 19.66
N CYS A 457 -6.83 10.47 19.88
CA CYS A 457 -8.14 10.99 20.30
C CYS A 457 -8.01 11.90 21.55
N PRO A 458 -8.30 13.22 21.42
CA PRO A 458 -8.12 14.17 22.52
C PRO A 458 -9.19 14.04 23.61
N HIS A 459 -10.23 13.21 23.42
CA HIS A 459 -11.48 13.28 24.17
C HIS A 459 -11.59 12.38 25.40
N ARG A 460 -10.54 12.35 26.25
CA ARG A 460 -10.58 11.56 27.51
C ARG A 460 -11.63 12.03 28.53
N ARG A 461 -12.38 13.12 28.31
CA ARG A 461 -13.44 13.60 29.23
C ARG A 461 -14.78 13.97 28.60
N THR A 462 -14.86 14.26 27.31
CA THR A 462 -16.08 14.75 26.64
C THR A 462 -16.61 13.82 25.56
N CYS A 463 -15.99 12.65 25.33
CA CYS A 463 -16.52 11.69 24.38
C CYS A 463 -17.81 11.07 24.95
N ASP A 464 -18.91 11.20 24.20
CA ASP A 464 -20.21 10.68 24.63
C ASP A 464 -20.30 9.15 24.54
N PHE A 465 -19.33 8.48 23.90
CA PHE A 465 -19.30 7.03 23.76
C PHE A 465 -18.47 6.36 24.87
N ALA A 466 -18.90 5.16 25.28
CA ALA A 466 -18.11 4.31 26.14
C ALA A 466 -16.94 3.74 25.32
N CYS A 467 -15.71 4.10 25.67
CA CYS A 467 -14.51 3.56 25.05
C CYS A 467 -13.48 3.15 26.11
N ARG A 468 -12.61 2.20 25.76
CA ARG A 468 -11.59 1.68 26.69
C ARG A 468 -10.72 2.81 27.26
N GLU A 469 -10.35 3.79 26.44
CA GLU A 469 -9.53 4.94 26.88
C GLU A 469 -10.23 5.81 27.94
N ARG A 470 -11.57 5.91 27.90
CA ARG A 470 -12.37 6.61 28.91
C ARG A 470 -12.51 5.79 30.19
N ALA A 471 -12.67 4.47 30.07
CA ALA A 471 -12.73 3.59 31.23
C ALA A 471 -11.42 3.64 32.04
N ASP A 472 -10.26 3.65 31.36
CA ASP A 472 -8.95 3.79 31.97
C ASP A 472 -8.76 5.16 32.66
N ALA A 473 -9.18 6.26 31.99
CA ALA A 473 -9.03 7.62 32.53
C ALA A 473 -9.91 7.91 33.75
N GLY A 474 -10.99 7.13 33.96
CA GLY A 474 -11.83 7.21 35.16
C GLY A 474 -11.37 6.32 36.32
N ALA A 475 -10.42 5.41 36.08
CA ALA A 475 -9.85 4.52 37.09
C ALA A 475 -8.57 5.08 37.75
N THR A 476 -7.98 6.13 37.17
CA THR A 476 -6.89 6.94 37.74
C THR A 476 -7.42 8.19 38.43
#